data_AF-A0A9D9N832-F1
#
_entry.id   AF-A0A9D9N832-F1
#
_cell.length_a   1.000
_cell.length_b   1.000
_cell.length_c   1.000
_cell.angle_alpha   90.00
_cell.angle_beta   90.00
_cell.angle_gamma   90.00
#
_symmetry.space_group_name_H-M   'P 1'
#
loop_
_entity.id
_entity.type
_entity.pdbx_description
1 polymer ?
#
loop_
_entity_poly.entity_id
_entity_poly.type
_entity_poly.pdbx_seq_one_letter_code
_entity_poly.pdbx_strand_id
1 'polypeptide(L)' 'TVSEMMYITNVEHSAYFRKQPIASTSSSNIISTIPLYEDVGFIESYNSEYAKIEYNGRVGYVQWEVLSGYDTYYDYYY' A
#
# COMPACT_ATOMS: atom_id res chain seq x y z
N THR A 1 -8.38 12.77 3.17
CA THR A 1 -7.05 13.20 3.66
C THR A 1 -6.36 11.98 4.23
N VAL A 2 -5.03 11.99 4.36
CA VAL A 2 -4.31 10.89 5.02
C VAL A 2 -4.80 10.79 6.47
N SER A 3 -5.18 9.59 6.91
CA SER A 3 -5.64 9.29 8.26
C SER A 3 -4.51 8.82 9.17
N GLU A 4 -3.56 8.05 8.63
CA GLU A 4 -2.38 7.54 9.35
C GLU A 4 -1.27 7.17 8.37
N MET A 5 -0.05 6.98 8.90
CA MET A 5 1.08 6.45 8.14
C MET A 5 1.18 4.94 8.35
N MET A 6 1.43 4.21 7.27
CA MET A 6 1.65 2.76 7.27
C MET A 6 2.90 2.40 6.46
N TYR A 7 3.33 1.15 6.53
CA TYR A 7 4.48 0.63 5.80
C TYR A 7 4.09 -0.48 4.84
N ILE A 8 4.79 -0.56 3.71
CA ILE A 8 4.71 -1.72 2.81
C ILE A 8 5.44 -2.91 3.45
N THR A 9 4.73 -4.00 3.65
CA THR A 9 5.24 -5.25 4.21
C THR A 9 4.69 -6.45 3.42
N ASN A 10 5.04 -7.67 3.84
CA ASN A 10 4.48 -8.91 3.29
C ASN A 10 4.65 -9.06 1.75
N VAL A 11 5.75 -8.51 1.22
CA VAL A 11 6.20 -8.65 -0.16
C VAL A 11 7.71 -8.89 -0.17
N GLU A 12 8.24 -9.53 -1.22
CA GLU A 12 9.69 -9.80 -1.31
C GLU A 12 10.50 -8.53 -1.59
N HIS A 13 9.99 -7.65 -2.47
CA HIS A 13 10.73 -6.46 -2.92
C HIS A 13 9.86 -5.20 -3.00
N SER A 14 8.64 -5.31 -3.53
CA SER A 14 7.78 -4.15 -3.73
C SER A 14 6.32 -4.55 -3.97
N ALA A 15 5.39 -3.66 -3.62
CA ALA A 15 3.96 -3.81 -3.89
C ALA A 15 3.54 -3.00 -5.14
N TYR A 16 2.51 -3.46 -5.85
CA TYR A 16 1.94 -2.70 -6.97
C TYR A 16 1.06 -1.56 -6.49
N PHE A 17 1.36 -0.34 -6.95
CA PHE A 17 0.50 0.83 -6.77
C PHE A 17 -0.42 1.00 -7.98
N ARG A 18 -1.73 0.91 -7.75
CA ARG A 18 -2.73 0.73 -8.81
C ARG A 18 -3.62 1.96 -8.99
N LYS A 19 -4.11 2.16 -10.22
CA LYS A 19 -5.11 3.18 -10.57
C LYS A 19 -6.51 2.79 -10.10
N GLN A 20 -6.83 1.49 -10.18
CA GLN A 20 -8.11 0.92 -9.79
C GLN A 20 -7.91 -0.30 -8.86
N PRO A 21 -8.79 -0.50 -7.87
CA PRO A 21 -8.73 -1.57 -6.88
C PRO A 21 -9.29 -2.88 -7.45
N ILE A 22 -8.68 -3.37 -8.52
CA ILE A 22 -9.08 -4.60 -9.20
C ILE A 22 -7.88 -5.55 -9.32
N ALA A 23 -8.15 -6.85 -9.12
CA ALA A 23 -7.20 -7.91 -9.39
C ALA A 23 -7.01 -8.01 -10.90
N SER A 24 -6.02 -7.28 -11.41
CA SER A 24 -5.64 -7.29 -12.82
C SER A 24 -4.16 -7.56 -12.96
N THR A 25 -3.84 -8.48 -13.86
CA THR A 25 -2.47 -8.78 -14.33
C THR A 25 -2.02 -7.79 -15.41
N SER A 26 -2.89 -6.89 -15.85
CA SER A 26 -2.55 -5.88 -16.86
C SER A 26 -1.67 -4.78 -16.27
N SER A 27 -0.55 -4.50 -16.94
CA SER A 27 0.33 -3.38 -16.62
C SER A 27 -0.36 -2.02 -16.76
N SER A 28 -1.45 -1.92 -17.53
CA SER A 28 -2.20 -0.67 -17.73
C SER A 28 -2.80 -0.10 -16.42
N ASN A 29 -3.07 -0.96 -15.44
CA ASN A 29 -3.61 -0.58 -14.13
C ASN A 29 -2.50 -0.19 -13.12
N ILE A 30 -1.23 -0.46 -13.42
CA ILE A 30 -0.11 -0.18 -12.51
C ILE A 30 0.38 1.25 -12.76
N ILE A 31 0.46 2.05 -11.71
CA ILE A 31 1.06 3.39 -11.71
C ILE A 31 2.59 3.27 -11.55
N SER A 32 2.99 2.52 -10.54
CA SER A 32 4.38 2.21 -10.18
C SER A 32 4.39 1.02 -9.21
N THR A 33 5.56 0.70 -8.67
CA THR A 33 5.69 -0.11 -7.46
C THR A 33 6.11 0.74 -6.27
N ILE A 34 5.91 0.22 -5.07
CA ILE A 34 6.34 0.82 -3.80
C ILE A 34 7.28 -0.16 -3.10
N PRO A 35 8.54 0.20 -2.81
CA PRO A 35 9.49 -0.69 -2.16
C PRO A 35 8.99 -1.23 -0.82
N LEU A 36 9.45 -2.44 -0.47
CA LEU A 36 9.31 -2.99 0.87
C LEU A 36 9.89 -2.01 1.90
N TYR A 37 9.14 -1.79 2.99
CA TYR A 37 9.42 -0.88 4.11
C TYR A 37 9.31 0.61 3.82
N GLU A 38 8.90 1.00 2.61
CA GLU A 38 8.56 2.39 2.34
C GLU A 38 7.27 2.78 3.08
N ASP A 39 7.21 4.02 3.56
CA ASP A 39 6.04 4.59 4.21
C ASP A 39 5.02 5.12 3.19
N VAL A 40 3.73 5.00 3.54
CA VAL A 40 2.61 5.47 2.72
C VAL A 40 1.56 6.14 3.60
N GLY A 41 0.85 7.11 3.04
CA GLY A 41 -0.28 7.74 3.71
C GLY A 41 -1.55 6.92 3.50
N PHE A 42 -2.01 6.20 4.52
CA PHE A 42 -3.30 5.52 4.46
C PHE A 42 -4.45 6.54 4.44
N ILE A 43 -5.47 6.29 3.61
CA ILE A 43 -6.64 7.17 3.49
C ILE A 43 -7.89 6.44 4.00
N GLU A 44 -8.20 5.29 3.41
CA GLU A 44 -9.38 4.50 3.77
C GLU A 44 -9.26 3.06 3.25
N SER A 45 -9.99 2.15 3.89
CA SER A 45 -10.27 0.84 3.32
C SER A 45 -11.28 1.01 2.19
N TYR A 46 -10.91 0.65 0.96
CA TYR A 46 -11.85 0.72 -0.16
C TYR A 46 -12.79 -0.49 -0.18
N ASN A 47 -12.24 -1.68 0.06
CA ASN A 47 -12.98 -2.93 0.27
C ASN A 47 -12.11 -3.89 1.11
N SER A 48 -12.54 -5.15 1.29
CA SER A 48 -11.81 -6.14 2.07
C SER A 48 -10.42 -6.52 1.52
N GLU A 49 -10.12 -6.18 0.26
CA GLU A 49 -8.89 -6.56 -0.43
C GLU A 49 -7.96 -5.36 -0.69
N TYR A 50 -8.49 -4.15 -0.78
CA TYR A 50 -7.74 -2.96 -1.21
C TYR A 50 -7.88 -1.79 -0.24
N ALA A 51 -6.74 -1.19 0.06
CA ALA A 51 -6.62 0.11 0.70
C ALA A 51 -6.45 1.20 -0.36
N LYS A 52 -6.98 2.38 -0.08
CA LYS A 52 -6.65 3.61 -0.80
C LYS A 52 -5.56 4.36 -0.03
N ILE A 53 -4.51 4.75 -0.73
CA ILE A 53 -3.33 5.38 -0.14
C ILE A 53 -2.89 6.60 -0.96
N GLU A 54 -2.12 7.47 -0.30
CA GLU A 54 -1.28 8.48 -0.91
C GLU A 54 0.19 8.02 -0.89
N TYR A 55 0.86 8.12 -2.03
CA TYR A 55 2.29 7.86 -2.16
C TYR A 55 2.91 8.82 -3.18
N ASN A 56 3.97 9.53 -2.79
CA ASN A 56 4.65 10.53 -3.61
C ASN A 56 3.69 11.54 -4.28
N GLY A 57 2.72 12.05 -3.50
CA GLY A 57 1.73 13.03 -3.96
C GLY A 57 0.66 12.49 -4.93
N ARG A 58 0.56 11.17 -5.09
CA ARG A 58 -0.46 10.51 -5.93
C ARG A 58 -1.36 9.64 -5.07
N VAL A 59 -2.64 9.62 -5.41
CA VAL A 59 -3.64 8.75 -4.77
C VAL A 59 -3.91 7.53 -5.66
N GLY A 60 -3.94 6.36 -5.05
CA GLY A 60 -4.21 5.09 -5.73
C GLY A 60 -4.48 3.98 -4.73
N TYR A 61 -4.27 2.74 -5.15
CA TYR A 61 -4.66 1.56 -4.38
C TYR A 61 -3.54 0.53 -4.25
N VAL A 62 -3.48 -0.12 -3.10
CA VAL A 62 -2.64 -1.29 -2.82
C VAL A 62 -3.50 -2.38 -2.19
N GLN A 63 -3.02 -3.63 -2.17
CA GLN A 63 -3.73 -4.67 -1.42
C GLN A 63 -3.64 -4.39 0.08
N TRP A 64 -4.69 -4.71 0.83
CA TRP A 64 -4.71 -4.51 2.28
C TRP A 64 -3.62 -5.32 2.99
N GLU A 65 -3.37 -6.55 2.51
CA GLU A 65 -2.42 -7.49 3.10
C GLU A 65 -0.95 -7.05 3.05
N VAL A 66 -0.63 -6.02 2.27
CA VAL A 66 0.73 -5.47 2.16
C VAL A 66 0.96 -4.27 3.08
N LEU A 67 0.00 -3.90 3.91
CA LEU A 67 0.11 -2.77 4.82
C LEU A 67 0.29 -3.24 6.27
N SER A 68 1.18 -2.57 6.99
CA SER A 68 1.31 -2.71 8.44
C SER A 68 1.35 -1.34 9.10
N GLY A 69 0.66 -1.21 10.23
CA GLY A 69 0.73 -0.03 11.08
C GLY A 69 2.10 0.12 11.74
N TYR A 70 2.39 1.31 12.25
CA TYR A 70 3.68 1.67 12.83
C TYR A 70 4.11 0.71 13.96
N ASP A 71 3.26 0.50 14.96
CA ASP A 71 3.59 -0.34 16.12
C ASP A 71 3.86 -1.80 15.71
N THR A 72 3.04 -2.35 14.81
CA THR A 72 3.18 -3.74 14.35
C THR A 72 4.45 -3.98 13.54
N TYR A 73 4.90 -2.98 12.77
CA TYR A 73 6.11 -3.10 11.99
C TYR A 73 7.35 -3.18 12.88
N TYR A 74 7.50 -2.28 13.84
CA TYR A 74 8.68 -2.23 14.70
C TYR A 74 8.77 -3.39 15.69
N ASP A 75 7.64 -3.93 16.17
CA ASP A 75 7.63 -5.13 17.02
C ASP A 75 8.21 -6.39 16.32
N TYR A 76 8.28 -6.41 14.98
CA TYR A 76 8.87 -7.53 14.24
C TYR A 76 10.41 -7.44 14.13
N TYR A 77 10.97 -6.25 14.33
CA TYR A 77 12.41 -5.99 14.17
C TYR A 77 13.17 -5.84 15.50
N TYR A 78 12.48 -5.91 16.64
CA TYR A 78 13.04 -5.80 17.99
C TYR A 78 12.45 -6.86 18.92
#